data_AF-A0A0C9VXL2-F1
#
_entry.id   AF-A0A0C9VXL2-F1
#
_cell.length_a   1.000
_cell.length_b   1.000
_cell.length_c   1.000
_cell.angle_alpha   90.00
_cell.angle_beta   90.00
_cell.angle_gamma   90.00
#
_symmetry.space_group_name_H-M   'P 1'
#
loop_
_entity.id
_entity.type
_entity.pdbx_description
1 polymer ?
#
loop_
_entity_poly.entity_id
_entity_poly.type
_entity_poly.pdbx_seq_one_letter_code
_entity_poly.pdbx_strand_id
1 'polypeptide(L)'
;YMDDAFGYEMDPELEFYSPYNKSYPKKQVALLRLWDDIGLPHDEKKQEFGQSLVIIGFHVDPRCMTISIPQSARQELVNVISAFIDSSVDRRRPLKKWQQLLGWANWALNVFPLLRPALQSSYDKIAGKHIPEAKIYLNRSVIRDLEWLATRVRLNHGLHYFRDVEWD
;
A
#
# COMPACT_ATOMS: atom_id res chain seq x y z
N TYR A 1 4.47 -19.96 -2.85
CA TYR A 1 4.83 -19.01 -3.91
C TYR A 1 5.55 -17.86 -3.21
N MET A 2 6.76 -17.49 -3.63
CA MET A 2 7.53 -16.40 -3.02
C MET A 2 7.32 -15.08 -3.76
N ASP A 3 6.90 -14.04 -3.05
CA ASP A 3 6.43 -12.76 -3.62
C ASP A 3 7.29 -11.54 -3.25
N ASP A 4 8.00 -11.57 -2.12
CA ASP A 4 8.55 -10.36 -1.50
C ASP A 4 10.07 -10.44 -1.31
N ALA A 5 10.82 -10.53 -2.42
CA ALA A 5 12.28 -10.40 -2.40
C ALA A 5 12.70 -9.25 -3.33
N PHE A 6 13.04 -8.11 -2.72
CA PHE A 6 13.44 -6.90 -3.44
C PHE A 6 14.93 -6.62 -3.21
N GLY A 7 15.63 -6.19 -4.25
CA GLY A 7 17.03 -5.81 -4.20
C GLY A 7 17.28 -4.57 -5.05
N TYR A 8 18.41 -3.92 -4.82
CA TYR A 8 18.89 -2.82 -5.66
C TYR A 8 20.26 -3.16 -6.24
N GLU A 9 20.51 -2.67 -7.45
CA GLU A 9 21.78 -2.80 -8.14
C GLU A 9 21.98 -1.60 -9.06
N MET A 10 23.18 -1.01 -9.01
CA MET A 10 23.59 0.03 -9.95
C MET A 10 24.12 -0.66 -11.21
N ASP A 11 23.55 -0.32 -12.37
CA ASP A 11 23.93 -0.85 -13.68
C ASP A 11 23.98 -2.39 -13.75
N PRO A 12 22.84 -3.07 -13.56
CA PRO A 12 22.82 -4.53 -13.51
C PRO A 12 23.20 -5.15 -14.85
N GLU A 13 24.19 -6.04 -14.83
CA GLU A 13 24.42 -6.98 -15.92
C GLU A 13 23.25 -7.96 -16.02
N LEU A 14 22.71 -8.11 -17.23
CA LEU A 14 21.59 -9.01 -17.48
C LEU A 14 22.08 -10.41 -17.83
N GLU A 15 21.46 -11.41 -17.21
CA GLU A 15 21.68 -12.82 -17.46
C GLU A 15 20.39 -13.47 -17.93
N PHE A 16 20.50 -14.37 -18.92
CA PHE A 16 19.35 -15.07 -19.48
C PHE A 16 18.86 -16.17 -18.53
N TYR A 17 17.57 -16.15 -18.23
CA TYR A 17 16.90 -17.15 -17.41
C TYR A 17 15.97 -18.02 -18.26
N SER A 18 16.41 -19.25 -18.50
CA SER A 18 15.75 -20.18 -19.42
C SER A 18 14.29 -20.52 -19.08
N PRO A 19 13.90 -20.73 -17.80
CA PRO A 19 12.52 -21.12 -17.48
C PRO A 19 11.47 -20.08 -17.90
N TYR A 20 11.85 -18.80 -18.00
CA TYR A 20 10.97 -17.73 -18.48
C TYR A 20 11.36 -17.17 -19.85
N ASN A 21 12.39 -17.72 -20.48
CA ASN A 21 12.90 -17.23 -21.77
C ASN A 21 13.14 -15.70 -21.79
N LYS A 22 13.71 -15.16 -20.70
CA LYS A 22 13.86 -13.72 -20.47
C LYS A 22 15.13 -13.41 -19.69
N SER A 23 15.70 -12.23 -19.92
CA SER A 23 16.89 -11.76 -19.20
C SER A 23 16.53 -10.92 -17.99
N TYR A 24 17.25 -11.14 -16.88
CA TYR A 24 17.06 -10.46 -15.59
C TYR A 24 18.43 -10.05 -15.00
N PRO A 25 18.47 -9.12 -14.02
CA PRO A 25 19.68 -8.86 -13.25
C PRO A 25 20.27 -10.15 -12.67
N LYS A 26 21.60 -10.27 -12.69
CA LYS A 26 22.33 -11.47 -12.26
C LYS A 26 21.93 -11.98 -10.87
N LYS A 27 21.76 -11.07 -9.89
CA LYS A 27 21.31 -11.42 -8.53
C LYS A 27 19.91 -12.02 -8.52
N GLN A 28 19.02 -11.51 -9.36
CA GLN A 28 17.66 -12.04 -9.51
C GLN A 28 17.70 -13.43 -10.17
N VAL A 29 18.51 -13.64 -11.21
CA VAL A 29 18.70 -14.97 -11.81
C VAL A 29 19.26 -15.97 -10.80
N ALA A 30 20.24 -15.58 -10.00
CA ALA A 30 20.79 -16.44 -8.94
C ALA A 30 19.72 -16.84 -7.91
N LEU A 31 18.86 -15.90 -7.51
CA LEU A 31 17.74 -16.18 -6.61
C LEU A 31 16.70 -17.11 -7.24
N LEU A 32 16.35 -16.90 -8.51
CA LEU A 32 15.41 -17.75 -9.24
C LEU A 32 15.94 -19.18 -9.35
N ARG A 33 17.23 -19.36 -9.67
CA ARG A 33 17.86 -20.69 -9.70
C ARG A 33 17.87 -21.36 -8.32
N LEU A 34 18.13 -20.59 -7.26
CA LEU A 34 18.03 -21.12 -5.91
C LEU A 34 16.60 -21.59 -5.61
N TRP A 35 15.57 -20.87 -6.05
CA TRP A 35 14.18 -21.27 -5.91
C TRP A 35 13.85 -22.53 -6.72
N ASP A 36 14.36 -22.64 -7.95
CA ASP A 36 14.27 -23.86 -8.76
C ASP A 36 14.89 -25.06 -8.00
N ASP A 37 16.09 -24.89 -7.46
CA ASP A 37 16.85 -25.93 -6.76
C ASP A 37 16.12 -26.46 -5.52
N ILE A 38 15.42 -25.60 -4.78
CA ILE A 38 14.63 -26.00 -3.59
C ILE A 38 13.16 -26.33 -3.92
N GLY A 39 12.76 -26.26 -5.19
CA GLY A 39 11.38 -26.50 -5.61
C GLY A 39 10.37 -25.47 -5.10
N LEU A 40 10.79 -24.23 -4.85
CA LEU A 40 9.91 -23.15 -4.40
C LEU A 40 9.18 -22.57 -5.62
N PRO A 41 7.84 -22.59 -5.67
CA PRO A 41 7.12 -22.09 -6.84
C PRO A 41 7.24 -20.57 -6.97
N HIS A 42 7.49 -20.11 -8.20
CA HIS A 42 7.48 -18.71 -8.64
C HIS A 42 6.87 -18.59 -10.06
N ASP A 43 6.37 -17.40 -10.41
CA ASP A 43 5.72 -17.03 -11.68
C ASP A 43 6.38 -15.75 -12.22
N GLU A 44 6.49 -15.73 -13.55
CA GLU A 44 7.18 -14.72 -14.32
C GLU A 44 6.61 -13.32 -14.11
N LYS A 45 5.27 -13.21 -13.97
CA LYS A 45 4.57 -11.93 -13.86
C LYS A 45 4.93 -11.16 -12.60
N LYS A 46 5.48 -11.84 -11.60
CA LYS A 46 5.94 -11.21 -10.35
C LYS A 46 7.44 -10.98 -10.33
N GLN A 47 8.16 -11.40 -11.37
CA GLN A 47 9.59 -11.14 -11.54
C GLN A 47 9.77 -9.80 -12.27
N GLU A 48 9.61 -8.72 -11.52
CA GLU A 48 9.79 -7.36 -12.04
C GLU A 48 11.19 -6.84 -11.70
N PHE A 49 11.78 -6.06 -12.61
CA PHE A 49 12.97 -5.25 -12.35
C PHE A 49 12.92 -3.99 -13.19
N GLY A 50 13.54 -2.91 -12.71
CA GLY A 50 13.53 -1.63 -13.37
C GLY A 50 13.97 -0.49 -12.46
N GLN A 51 13.91 0.72 -12.99
CA GLN A 51 14.30 1.93 -12.26
C GLN A 51 13.29 2.32 -11.17
N SER A 52 12.03 1.93 -11.32
CA SER A 52 10.96 2.05 -10.32
C SER A 52 10.06 0.83 -10.43
N LEU A 53 9.42 0.44 -9.32
CA LEU A 53 8.59 -0.76 -9.22
C LEU A 53 7.30 -0.49 -8.47
N VAL A 54 6.28 -1.30 -8.73
CA VAL A 54 5.05 -1.31 -7.92
C VAL A 54 5.17 -2.39 -6.85
N ILE A 55 5.47 -1.99 -5.62
CA ILE A 55 5.64 -2.90 -4.47
C ILE A 55 4.41 -2.79 -3.59
N ILE A 56 3.69 -3.89 -3.38
CA ILE A 56 2.45 -3.98 -2.57
C ILE A 56 1.41 -2.88 -2.91
N GLY A 57 1.36 -2.46 -4.18
CA GLY A 57 0.46 -1.41 -4.68
C GLY A 57 1.00 0.03 -4.57
N PHE A 58 2.24 0.22 -4.12
CA PHE A 58 2.91 1.52 -4.09
C PHE A 58 3.92 1.65 -5.21
N HIS A 59 3.99 2.83 -5.84
CA HIS A 59 5.06 3.16 -6.77
C HIS A 59 6.29 3.59 -5.98
N VAL A 60 7.35 2.79 -6.05
CA VAL A 60 8.63 3.02 -5.40
C VAL A 60 9.64 3.49 -6.44
N ASP A 61 10.10 4.73 -6.32
CA ASP A 61 11.14 5.32 -7.16
C ASP A 61 12.39 5.63 -6.31
N PRO A 62 13.42 4.77 -6.33
CA PRO A 62 14.66 4.99 -5.61
C PRO A 62 15.48 6.16 -6.16
N ARG A 63 15.34 6.58 -7.42
CA ARG A 63 16.11 7.74 -7.94
C ARG A 63 15.62 9.04 -7.33
N CYS A 64 14.32 9.15 -7.11
CA CYS A 64 13.72 10.29 -6.44
C CYS A 64 13.56 10.08 -4.93
N MET A 65 13.98 8.92 -4.39
CA MET A 65 13.77 8.52 -3.00
C MET A 65 12.31 8.67 -2.53
N THR A 66 11.37 8.31 -3.41
CA THR A 66 9.92 8.46 -3.17
C THR A 66 9.18 7.14 -3.14
N ILE A 67 8.15 7.09 -2.30
CA ILE A 67 7.08 6.09 -2.37
C ILE A 67 5.76 6.85 -2.50
N SER A 68 4.97 6.48 -3.48
CA SER A 68 3.67 7.11 -3.74
C SER A 68 2.56 6.08 -3.96
N ILE A 69 1.33 6.51 -3.74
CA ILE A 69 0.13 5.74 -4.11
C ILE A 69 -0.26 6.17 -5.54
N PRO A 70 -0.53 5.23 -6.45
CA PRO A 70 -1.06 5.56 -7.78
C PRO A 70 -2.26 6.50 -7.68
N GLN A 71 -2.36 7.49 -8.57
CA GLN A 71 -3.40 8.51 -8.52
C GLN A 71 -4.81 7.90 -8.51
N SER A 72 -5.03 6.82 -9.27
CA SER A 72 -6.29 6.08 -9.31
C SER A 72 -6.66 5.51 -7.93
N ALA A 73 -5.75 4.75 -7.30
CA ALA A 73 -5.96 4.17 -5.98
C ALA A 73 -6.17 5.24 -4.90
N ARG A 74 -5.46 6.36 -5.01
CA ARG A 74 -5.63 7.52 -4.11
C ARG A 74 -7.02 8.13 -4.24
N GLN A 75 -7.49 8.33 -5.48
CA GLN A 75 -8.82 8.88 -5.75
C GLN A 75 -9.91 7.91 -5.29
N GLU A 76 -9.71 6.61 -5.49
CA GLU A 76 -10.64 5.58 -5.07
C GLU A 76 -10.78 5.53 -3.54
N LEU A 77 -9.67 5.59 -2.80
CA LEU A 77 -9.69 5.65 -1.33
C LEU A 77 -10.44 6.89 -0.85
N VAL A 78 -10.18 8.05 -1.47
CA VAL A 78 -10.89 9.30 -1.16
C VAL A 78 -12.39 9.16 -1.41
N ASN A 79 -12.79 8.57 -2.53
CA ASN A 79 -14.19 8.36 -2.87
C ASN A 79 -14.88 7.43 -1.87
N VAL A 80 -14.20 6.34 -1.47
CA VAL A 80 -14.73 5.38 -0.50
C VAL A 80 -14.85 5.99 0.89
N ILE A 81 -13.89 6.82 1.33
CA ILE A 81 -14.03 7.57 2.59
C ILE A 81 -15.24 8.51 2.52
N SER A 82 -15.35 9.31 1.46
CA SER A 82 -16.46 10.27 1.28
C SER A 82 -17.83 9.56 1.31
N ALA A 83 -17.97 8.45 0.58
CA ALA A 83 -19.20 7.65 0.58
C ALA A 83 -19.46 7.00 1.95
N PHE A 84 -18.41 6.58 2.65
CA PHE A 84 -18.54 5.99 3.97
C PHE A 84 -19.08 6.98 4.99
N ILE A 85 -18.59 8.23 4.99
CA ILE A 85 -18.99 9.26 5.95
C ILE A 85 -20.26 10.02 5.57
N ASP A 86 -20.75 9.86 4.33
CA ASP A 86 -21.99 10.49 3.88
C ASP A 86 -23.19 10.07 4.75
N SER A 87 -23.62 11.02 5.57
CA SER A 87 -24.71 10.86 6.53
C SER A 87 -26.08 11.30 6.02
N SER A 88 -26.21 11.67 4.74
CA SER A 88 -27.44 12.24 4.17
C SER A 88 -28.62 11.25 4.18
N VAL A 89 -28.38 9.97 3.90
CA VAL A 89 -29.41 8.92 3.82
C VAL A 89 -29.41 8.02 5.05
N ASP A 90 -28.25 7.49 5.44
CA ASP A 90 -28.09 6.65 6.63
C ASP A 90 -26.80 7.05 7.35
N ARG A 91 -26.85 7.10 8.68
CA ARG A 91 -25.72 7.41 9.56
C ARG A 91 -25.08 6.17 10.15
N ARG A 92 -25.51 4.97 9.77
CA ARG A 92 -25.01 3.70 10.29
C ARG A 92 -24.28 2.93 9.21
N ARG A 93 -23.25 2.18 9.60
CA ARG A 93 -22.49 1.28 8.72
C ARG A 93 -22.29 -0.06 9.43
N PRO A 94 -22.46 -1.20 8.74
CA PRO A 94 -22.11 -2.51 9.29
C PRO A 94 -20.65 -2.53 9.75
N LEU A 95 -20.33 -3.21 10.85
CA LEU A 95 -18.96 -3.38 11.35
C LEU A 95 -17.99 -3.83 10.25
N LYS A 96 -18.41 -4.75 9.38
CA LYS A 96 -17.62 -5.21 8.23
C LYS A 96 -17.16 -4.05 7.34
N LYS A 97 -18.00 -3.05 7.11
CA LYS A 97 -17.66 -1.86 6.31
C LYS A 97 -16.65 -0.95 7.01
N TRP A 98 -16.71 -0.82 8.34
CA TRP A 98 -15.68 -0.12 9.12
C TRP A 98 -14.33 -0.82 8.98
N GLN A 99 -14.29 -2.15 9.16
CA GLN A 99 -13.06 -2.93 9.08
C GLN A 99 -12.46 -2.88 7.67
N GLN A 100 -13.28 -2.98 6.62
CA GLN A 100 -12.83 -2.83 5.23
C GLN A 100 -12.20 -1.46 4.99
N LEU A 101 -12.87 -0.38 5.42
CA LEU A 101 -12.34 0.98 5.29
C LEU A 101 -11.02 1.14 6.06
N LEU A 102 -10.97 0.68 7.31
CA LEU A 102 -9.79 0.82 8.16
C LEU A 102 -8.60 0.03 7.64
N GLY A 103 -8.84 -1.17 7.10
CA GLY A 103 -7.77 -1.94 6.45
C GLY A 103 -7.15 -1.18 5.28
N TRP A 104 -7.98 -0.59 4.43
CA TRP A 104 -7.48 0.14 3.26
C TRP A 104 -6.85 1.49 3.62
N ALA A 105 -7.44 2.21 4.57
CA ALA A 105 -6.83 3.43 5.10
C ALA A 105 -5.48 3.12 5.75
N ASN A 106 -5.36 2.04 6.53
CA ASN A 106 -4.11 1.61 7.14
C ASN A 106 -3.05 1.23 6.11
N TRP A 107 -3.43 0.61 4.98
CA TRP A 107 -2.54 0.43 3.84
C TRP A 107 -1.98 1.77 3.35
N ALA A 108 -2.82 2.79 3.14
CA ALA A 108 -2.36 4.11 2.71
C ALA A 108 -1.46 4.83 3.72
N LEU A 109 -1.56 4.52 5.03
CA LEU A 109 -0.69 5.10 6.06
C LEU A 109 0.77 4.67 5.96
N ASN A 110 1.12 3.65 5.16
CA ASN A 110 2.51 3.35 4.80
C ASN A 110 3.16 4.48 3.97
N VAL A 111 2.33 5.24 3.24
CA VAL A 111 2.76 6.42 2.48
C VAL A 111 2.48 7.72 3.25
N PHE A 112 1.48 7.72 4.13
CA PHE A 112 1.11 8.91 4.91
C PHE A 112 1.17 8.65 6.43
N PRO A 113 2.35 8.36 7.00
CA PRO A 113 2.46 7.96 8.41
C PRO A 113 1.95 9.02 9.39
N LEU A 114 2.06 10.30 9.04
CA LEU A 114 1.58 11.42 9.87
C LEU A 114 0.04 11.51 9.94
N LEU A 115 -0.69 10.76 9.11
CA LEU A 115 -2.15 10.71 9.14
C LEU A 115 -2.70 9.61 10.06
N ARG A 116 -1.83 8.81 10.71
CA ARG A 116 -2.25 7.77 11.68
C ARG A 116 -3.29 8.23 12.71
N PRO A 117 -3.18 9.44 13.32
CA PRO A 117 -4.18 9.90 14.29
C PRO A 117 -5.60 9.99 13.73
N ALA A 118 -5.78 10.10 12.42
CA ALA A 118 -7.10 10.16 11.79
C ALA A 118 -7.95 8.90 12.00
N LEU A 119 -7.31 7.75 12.26
CA LEU A 119 -8.02 6.48 12.42
C LEU A 119 -8.41 6.20 13.88
N GLN A 120 -7.89 6.94 14.85
CA GLN A 120 -8.08 6.65 16.27
C GLN A 120 -9.56 6.62 16.64
N SER A 121 -10.31 7.67 16.26
CA SER A 121 -11.73 7.75 16.59
C SER A 121 -12.56 6.63 15.95
N SER A 122 -12.11 6.08 14.82
CA SER A 122 -12.76 4.95 14.17
C SER A 122 -12.43 3.62 14.85
N TYR A 123 -11.17 3.40 15.26
CA TYR A 123 -10.80 2.21 16.04
C TYR A 123 -11.51 2.19 17.39
N ASP A 124 -11.52 3.31 18.12
CA ASP A 124 -12.26 3.44 19.39
C ASP A 124 -13.75 3.14 19.19
N LYS A 125 -14.32 3.59 18.07
CA LYS A 125 -15.74 3.38 17.77
C LYS A 125 -16.11 1.93 17.58
N ILE A 126 -15.20 1.11 17.05
CA ILE A 126 -15.43 -0.31 16.77
C ILE A 126 -14.81 -1.26 17.79
N ALA A 127 -14.07 -0.74 18.77
CA ALA A 127 -13.44 -1.53 19.82
C ALA A 127 -14.47 -2.41 20.55
N GLY A 128 -14.10 -3.69 20.76
CA GLY A 128 -14.95 -4.69 21.42
C GLY A 128 -16.19 -5.12 20.63
N LYS A 129 -16.35 -4.71 19.38
CA LYS A 129 -17.47 -5.12 18.52
C LYS A 129 -17.03 -6.27 17.62
N HIS A 130 -17.85 -7.32 17.57
CA HIS A 130 -17.51 -8.55 16.84
C HIS A 130 -18.58 -8.99 15.82
N ILE A 131 -19.80 -8.46 15.90
CA ILE A 131 -20.91 -8.84 15.01
C ILE A 131 -20.76 -8.09 13.67
N PRO A 132 -20.46 -8.76 12.54
CA PRO A 132 -20.11 -8.08 11.28
C PRO A 132 -21.22 -7.18 10.72
N GLU A 133 -22.48 -7.61 10.85
CA GLU A 133 -23.65 -6.88 10.34
C GLU A 133 -24.22 -5.85 11.33
N ALA A 134 -23.62 -5.73 12.52
CA ALA A 134 -24.05 -4.74 13.49
C ALA A 134 -23.91 -3.32 12.92
N LYS A 135 -25.03 -2.60 12.89
CA LYS A 135 -25.11 -1.23 12.37
C LYS A 135 -24.53 -0.24 13.39
N ILE A 136 -23.32 0.25 13.14
CA ILE A 136 -22.60 1.18 14.01
C ILE A 136 -22.74 2.60 13.48
N TYR A 137 -23.08 3.54 14.36
CA TYR A 137 -23.35 4.93 14.01
C TYR A 137 -22.08 5.77 13.79
N LEU A 138 -22.10 6.66 12.80
CA LEU A 138 -21.07 7.66 12.51
C LEU A 138 -21.25 8.89 13.42
N ASN A 139 -20.35 9.06 14.38
CA ASN A 139 -20.33 10.26 15.22
C ASN A 139 -19.52 11.38 14.57
N ARG A 140 -19.63 12.60 15.14
CA ARG A 140 -18.97 13.79 14.59
C ARG A 140 -17.44 13.66 14.56
N SER A 141 -16.82 13.02 15.55
CA SER A 141 -15.37 12.82 15.60
C SER A 141 -14.89 11.93 14.44
N VAL A 142 -15.57 10.79 14.21
CA VAL A 142 -15.23 9.91 13.09
C VAL A 142 -15.36 10.63 11.75
N ILE A 143 -16.48 11.34 11.54
CA ILE A 143 -16.70 12.06 10.26
C ILE A 143 -15.58 13.07 10.03
N ARG A 144 -15.29 13.90 11.03
CA ARG A 144 -14.24 14.93 10.94
C ARG A 144 -12.87 14.33 10.67
N ASP A 145 -12.49 13.27 11.40
CA ASP A 145 -11.14 12.71 11.31
C ASP A 145 -10.93 11.97 9.97
N LEU A 146 -11.95 11.24 9.50
CA LEU A 146 -11.93 10.59 8.18
C LEU A 146 -12.00 11.61 7.02
N GLU A 147 -12.76 12.70 7.17
CA GLU A 147 -12.77 13.79 6.19
C GLU A 147 -11.40 14.48 6.10
N TRP A 148 -10.75 14.69 7.25
CA TRP A 148 -9.38 15.18 7.30
C TRP A 148 -8.40 14.23 6.60
N LEU A 149 -8.51 12.93 6.86
CA LEU A 149 -7.73 11.90 6.15
C LEU A 149 -7.92 12.01 4.64
N ALA A 150 -9.17 11.99 4.16
CA ALA A 150 -9.46 12.05 2.72
C ALA A 150 -8.93 13.33 2.07
N THR A 151 -9.07 14.47 2.75
CA THR A 151 -8.54 15.75 2.28
C THR A 151 -7.02 15.72 2.17
N ARG A 152 -6.33 15.21 3.20
CA ARG A 152 -4.86 15.12 3.21
C ARG A 152 -4.35 14.12 2.17
N VAL A 153 -5.00 12.97 2.02
CA VAL A 153 -4.65 11.98 0.99
C VAL A 153 -4.84 12.58 -0.41
N ARG A 154 -5.92 13.33 -0.65
CA ARG A 154 -6.16 13.99 -1.94
C ARG A 154 -5.06 14.99 -2.31
N LEU A 155 -4.60 15.78 -1.34
CA LEU A 155 -3.66 16.88 -1.57
C LEU A 155 -2.19 16.45 -1.60
N ASN A 156 -1.82 15.34 -0.96
CA ASN A 156 -0.42 14.90 -0.86
C ASN A 156 -0.11 13.78 -1.87
N HIS A 157 1.06 13.87 -2.52
CA HIS A 157 1.43 12.99 -3.64
C HIS A 157 2.33 11.81 -3.27
N GLY A 158 2.82 11.74 -2.03
CA GLY A 158 3.66 10.62 -1.56
C GLY A 158 4.55 11.02 -0.39
N LEU A 159 5.40 10.09 0.03
CA LEU A 159 6.46 10.34 1.02
C LEU A 159 7.81 10.39 0.32
N HIS A 160 8.62 11.38 0.66
CA HIS A 160 10.04 11.41 0.33
C HIS A 160 10.80 10.86 1.54
N TYR A 161 11.45 9.70 1.38
CA TYR A 161 11.99 8.94 2.50
C TYR A 161 13.36 9.46 2.97
N PHE A 162 14.20 10.00 2.07
CA PHE A 162 15.57 10.42 2.43
C PHE A 162 16.05 11.58 1.57
N ARG A 163 16.69 12.60 2.17
CA ARG A 163 17.73 13.35 1.45
C ARG A 163 18.94 12.42 1.38
N ASP A 164 19.58 12.34 0.22
CA ASP A 164 20.87 11.69 0.11
C ASP A 164 21.83 12.36 1.10
N VAL A 165 22.27 11.61 2.11
CA VAL A 165 23.32 12.04 3.01
C VAL A 165 24.41 11.02 2.76
N GLU A 166 25.41 11.41 1.98
CA GLU A 166 26.66 10.66 1.93
C GLU A 166 27.13 10.51 3.38
N TRP A 167 27.30 9.26 3.80
CA TRP A 167 27.96 8.97 5.07
C TRP A 167 29.46 9.15 4.80
N ASP A 168 30.01 10.29 5.23
CA ASP A 168 31.46 10.53 5.32
C ASP A 168 32.14 9.53 6.27
#